data_AF-A0A7C4D0C6-F1
#
_entry.id   AF-A0A7C4D0C6-F1
#
_cell.length_a   1.000
_cell.length_b   1.000
_cell.length_c   1.000
_cell.angle_alpha   90.00
_cell.angle_beta   90.00
_cell.angle_gamma   90.00
#
_symmetry.space_group_name_H-M   'P 1'
#
loop_
_entity.id
_entity.type
_entity.pdbx_description
1 polymer ?
#
loop_
_entity_poly.entity_id
_entity_poly.type
_entity_poly.pdbx_seq_one_letter_code
_entity_poly.pdbx_strand_id
1 'polypeptide(L)'
;MVNISITKISKNNDHYTVKLELTLMDSTICLNIDNVPRAVHSVEAKLRNNILYIDLIDEYGKGFASCVIDLSHIHKKCLYCRSLTIPSQ
;
A
#
# COMPACT_ATOMS: atom_id res chain seq x y z
N MET A 1 10.43 12.94 3.36
CA MET A 1 10.72 11.57 3.82
C MET A 1 9.47 10.73 3.58
N VAL A 2 9.64 9.49 3.11
CA VAL A 2 8.54 8.52 2.95
C VAL A 2 8.81 7.41 3.95
N ASN A 3 7.90 7.20 4.90
CA ASN A 3 7.95 6.07 5.81
C ASN A 3 6.65 5.30 5.69
N ILE A 4 6.72 3.98 5.70
CA ILE A 4 5.54 3.12 5.65
C ILE A 4 5.69 1.96 6.63
N SER A 5 4.62 1.64 7.34
CA SER A 5 4.59 0.51 8.25
C SER A 5 3.26 -0.23 8.16
N ILE A 6 3.29 -1.52 8.48
CA ILE A 6 2.08 -2.33 8.61
C ILE A 6 1.55 -2.13 10.03
N THR A 7 0.31 -1.65 10.14
CA THR A 7 -0.36 -1.50 11.44
C THR A 7 -1.24 -2.69 11.77
N LYS A 8 -1.82 -3.32 10.74
CA LYS A 8 -2.66 -4.51 10.91
C LYS A 8 -2.70 -5.36 9.65
N ILE A 9 -2.71 -6.67 9.84
CA ILE A 9 -3.07 -7.64 8.80
C ILE A 9 -4.31 -8.37 9.28
N SER A 10 -5.27 -8.60 8.39
CA SER A 10 -6.49 -9.35 8.67
C SER A 10 -6.75 -10.31 7.53
N LYS A 11 -7.15 -11.55 7.83
CA LYS A 11 -7.55 -12.53 6.82
C LYS A 11 -9.08 -12.59 6.77
N ASN A 12 -9.65 -12.49 5.58
CA ASN A 12 -11.08 -12.67 5.35
C ASN A 12 -11.26 -13.61 4.14
N ASN A 13 -11.80 -14.81 4.40
CA ASN A 13 -11.83 -15.92 3.44
C ASN A 13 -10.43 -16.23 2.89
N ASP A 14 -10.29 -16.23 1.56
CA ASP A 14 -9.05 -16.53 0.84
C ASP A 14 -8.17 -15.28 0.59
N HIS A 15 -8.57 -14.12 1.11
CA HIS A 15 -7.87 -12.87 0.91
C HIS A 15 -7.39 -12.23 2.22
N TYR A 16 -6.37 -11.39 2.09
CA TYR A 16 -5.83 -10.58 3.16
C TYR A 16 -6.19 -9.11 2.94
N THR A 17 -6.47 -8.42 4.04
CA THR A 17 -6.53 -6.96 4.12
C THR A 17 -5.34 -6.49 4.92
N VAL A 18 -4.59 -5.53 4.38
CA VAL A 18 -3.41 -4.93 5.00
C VAL A 18 -3.69 -3.46 5.27
N LYS A 19 -3.60 -3.08 6.55
CA LYS A 19 -3.66 -1.69 6.97
C LYS A 19 -2.25 -1.15 7.12
N LEU A 20 -2.00 -0.02 6.48
CA LEU A 20 -0.71 0.64 6.43
C LEU A 20 -0.82 2.03 7.02
N GLU A 21 0.22 2.44 7.73
CA GLU A 21 0.43 3.82 8.10
C GLU A 21 1.56 4.37 7.22
N LEU A 22 1.24 5.41 6.44
CA LEU A 22 2.15 6.09 5.55
C LEU A 22 2.41 7.50 6.09
N THR A 23 3.66 7.80 6.40
CA THR A 23 4.12 9.16 6.68
C THR A 23 4.78 9.73 5.43
N LEU A 24 4.18 10.77 4.87
CA LEU A 24 4.67 11.52 3.72
C LEU A 24 4.88 12.97 4.13
N MET A 25 6.14 13.42 4.15
CA MET A 25 6.50 14.76 4.64
C MET A 25 5.99 14.97 6.08
N ASP A 26 5.02 15.86 6.29
CA ASP A 26 4.44 16.19 7.60
C ASP A 26 3.03 15.61 7.79
N SER A 27 2.59 14.71 6.90
CA SER A 27 1.26 14.09 6.93
C SER A 27 1.34 12.59 7.14
N THR A 28 0.55 12.08 8.07
CA THR A 28 0.34 10.65 8.28
C THR A 28 -1.03 10.25 7.76
N ILE A 29 -1.07 9.17 6.98
CA ILE A 29 -2.26 8.69 6.27
C ILE A 29 -2.39 7.19 6.50
N CYS A 30 -3.60 6.73 6.76
CA CYS A 30 -3.91 5.31 6.84
C CYS A 30 -4.40 4.82 5.48
N LEU A 31 -3.81 3.73 4.98
CA LEU A 31 -4.22 3.06 3.75
C LEU A 31 -4.72 1.65 4.09
N ASN A 32 -5.80 1.23 3.44
CA ASN A 32 -6.24 -0.16 3.46
C ASN A 32 -6.01 -0.74 2.06
N ILE A 33 -5.29 -1.85 2.00
CA ILE A 33 -5.13 -2.65 0.78
C ILE A 33 -5.92 -3.94 1.00
N ASP A 34 -7.02 -4.05 0.28
CA ASP A 34 -7.92 -5.21 0.33
C ASP A 34 -7.61 -6.22 -0.78
N ASN A 35 -8.20 -7.41 -0.68
CA ASN A 35 -8.12 -8.48 -1.68
C ASN A 35 -6.69 -8.98 -1.99
N VAL A 36 -5.76 -8.88 -1.03
CA VAL A 36 -4.39 -9.36 -1.22
C VAL A 36 -4.38 -10.89 -1.23
N PRO A 37 -3.85 -11.56 -2.27
CA PRO A 37 -3.98 -13.01 -2.43
C PRO A 37 -3.06 -13.84 -1.51
N ARG A 38 -2.14 -13.19 -0.80
CA ARG A 38 -1.10 -13.83 0.01
C ARG A 38 -0.81 -13.03 1.27
N ALA A 39 -0.24 -13.68 2.27
CA ALA A 39 0.20 -13.00 3.50
C ALA A 39 1.31 -12.01 3.18
N VAL A 40 1.20 -10.79 3.72
CA VAL A 40 2.23 -9.76 3.63
C VAL A 40 3.11 -9.83 4.87
N HIS A 41 4.42 -9.88 4.69
CA HIS A 41 5.39 -9.86 5.78
C HIS A 41 5.93 -8.44 6.01
N SER A 42 6.28 -7.74 4.93
CA SER A 42 6.77 -6.37 4.98
C SER A 42 6.27 -5.58 3.77
N VAL A 43 6.48 -4.26 3.82
CA VAL A 43 6.16 -3.36 2.71
C VAL A 43 7.32 -2.41 2.46
N GLU A 44 7.50 -2.02 1.21
CA GLU A 44 8.43 -0.97 0.82
C GLU A 44 7.68 0.15 0.10
N ALA A 45 8.02 1.41 0.41
CA ALA A 45 7.47 2.55 -0.29
C ALA A 45 8.57 3.31 -1.05
N LYS A 46 8.31 3.61 -2.32
CA LYS A 46 9.20 4.40 -3.18
C LYS A 46 8.41 5.54 -3.79
N LEU A 47 8.87 6.77 -3.60
CA LEU A 47 8.32 7.94 -4.29
C LEU A 47 9.18 8.26 -5.51
N ARG A 48 8.56 8.28 -6.68
CA ARG A 48 9.18 8.77 -7.92
C ARG A 48 8.29 9.82 -8.54
N ASN A 49 8.83 11.02 -8.73
CA ASN A 49 8.08 12.19 -9.17
C ASN A 49 6.89 12.45 -8.22
N ASN A 50 5.67 12.22 -8.69
CA ASN A 50 4.42 12.40 -7.96
C ASN A 50 3.69 11.07 -7.70
N ILE A 51 4.37 9.94 -7.90
CA ILE A 51 3.78 8.60 -7.80
C ILE A 51 4.46 7.85 -6.66
N LEU A 52 3.63 7.41 -5.71
CA LEU A 52 4.00 6.52 -4.63
C LEU A 52 3.77 5.08 -5.06
N TYR A 53 4.82 4.29 -5.03
CA TYR A 53 4.80 2.85 -5.23
C TYR A 53 4.92 2.17 -3.87
N ILE A 54 4.02 1.24 -3.57
CA ILE A 54 4.01 0.45 -2.35
C ILE A 54 4.11 -1.03 -2.74
N ASP A 55 5.27 -1.62 -2.54
CA ASP A 55 5.53 -3.02 -2.84
C ASP A 55 5.14 -3.88 -1.62
N LEU A 56 4.36 -4.93 -1.84
CA LEU A 56 4.00 -5.94 -0.84
C LEU A 56 4.98 -7.10 -0.93
N ILE A 57 5.62 -7.40 0.19
CA ILE A 57 6.71 -8.37 0.27
C ILE A 57 6.28 -9.55 1.14
N ASP A 58 6.51 -10.77 0.64
CA ASP A 58 6.22 -12.00 1.36
C ASP A 58 7.31 -12.37 2.39
N GLU A 59 7.10 -13.45 3.13
CA GLU A 59 8.04 -13.96 4.14
C GLU A 59 9.40 -14.39 3.56
N TYR A 60 9.50 -14.56 2.25
CA TYR A 60 10.75 -14.89 1.55
C TYR A 60 11.48 -13.65 1.02
N GLY A 61 10.98 -12.45 1.34
CA GLY A 61 11.55 -11.20 0.83
C GLY A 61 11.23 -10.92 -0.64
N LYS A 62 10.26 -11.62 -1.24
CA LYS A 62 9.86 -11.42 -2.64
C LYS A 62 8.68 -10.47 -2.72
N GLY A 63 8.84 -9.41 -3.51
CA GLY A 63 7.73 -8.56 -3.92
C GLY A 63 6.75 -9.34 -4.81
N PHE A 64 5.48 -9.37 -4.44
CA PHE A 64 4.46 -10.13 -5.19
C PHE A 64 3.31 -9.29 -5.72
N ALA A 65 3.12 -8.08 -5.19
CA ALA A 65 2.13 -7.12 -5.66
C ALA A 65 2.63 -5.70 -5.37
N SER A 66 2.21 -4.74 -6.20
CA SER A 66 2.54 -3.33 -6.00
C SER A 66 1.27 -2.49 -6.09
N CYS A 67 1.11 -1.59 -5.14
CA CYS A 67 0.07 -0.58 -5.10
C CYS A 67 0.66 0.74 -5.58
N VAL A 68 -0.01 1.42 -6.52
CA VAL A 68 0.49 2.66 -7.13
C VAL A 68 -0.50 3.78 -6.88
N ILE A 69 -0.03 4.88 -6.30
CA ILE A 69 -0.86 6.02 -5.88
C ILE A 69 -0.24 7.32 -6.41
N ASP A 70 -0.98 8.07 -7.22
CA ASP A 70 -0.59 9.45 -7.52
C ASP A 70 -0.89 10.35 -6.30
N LEU A 71 0.12 11.12 -5.85
CA LEU A 71 0.02 11.96 -4.65
C LEU A 71 -1.07 13.04 -4.74
N SER A 72 -1.53 13.40 -5.94
CA SER A 72 -2.66 14.32 -6.08
C SER A 72 -3.95 13.77 -5.46
N HIS A 73 -4.12 12.44 -5.37
CA HIS A 73 -5.24 11.82 -4.68
C HIS A 73 -5.16 12.01 -3.16
N ILE A 74 -3.94 11.98 -2.60
CA ILE A 74 -3.68 12.25 -1.19
C ILE A 74 -3.99 13.72 -0.87
N HIS A 75 -3.44 14.64 -1.66
CA HIS A 75 -3.64 16.08 -1.45
C HIS A 75 -5.12 16.49 -1.56
N LYS A 76 -5.86 15.87 -2.48
CA LYS A 76 -7.30 16.11 -2.68
C LYS A 76 -8.20 15.34 -1.69
N LYS A 77 -7.62 14.55 -0.78
CA LYS A 77 -8.34 13.65 0.16
C LYS A 77 -9.30 12.67 -0.56
N CYS A 78 -8.99 12.29 -1.80
CA CYS A 78 -9.80 11.38 -2.62
C CYS A 78 -9.36 9.91 -2.45
N LEU A 79 -9.07 9.48 -1.22
CA LEU A 79 -8.45 8.17 -0.92
C LEU A 79 -9.38 6.95 -1.10
N TYR A 80 -10.64 7.16 -1.44
CA TYR A 80 -11.60 6.10 -1.83
C TYR A 80 -11.59 5.83 -3.35
N CYS A 81 -10.66 6.43 -4.10
CA CYS A 81 -10.63 6.28 -5.55
C CYS A 81 -10.18 4.86 -5.93
N ARG A 82 -10.99 4.19 -6.77
CA ARG A 82 -10.73 2.85 -7.34
C ARG A 82 -9.50 2.78 -8.26
N SER A 83 -8.69 3.83 -8.34
CA SER A 83 -7.44 3.90 -9.09
C SER A 83 -6.27 3.18 -8.41
N LEU A 84 -6.48 2.63 -7.19
CA LEU A 84 -5.62 1.61 -6.58
C LEU A 84 -5.63 0.34 -7.44
N THR A 85 -4.84 0.39 -8.51
CA THR A 85 -4.75 -0.69 -9.47
C THR A 85 -3.72 -1.65 -8.93
N ILE A 86 -4.15 -2.83 -8.48
CA ILE A 86 -3.24 -3.96 -8.31
C ILE A 86 -2.99 -4.45 -9.75
N PRO A 87 -1.78 -4.31 -10.32
CA PRO A 87 -1.51 -4.87 -11.63
C PRO A 87 -1.72 -6.38 -11.55
N SER A 88 -2.60 -6.91 -12.40
CA SER A 88 -2.72 -8.35 -12.61
C SER A 88 -1.39 -8.85 -13.18
N GLN A 89 -0.74 -9.80 -12.50
CA GLN A 89 0.30 -10.61 -13.11
C GLN A 89 -0.29 -11.46 -14.24
#